data_AF-A0A7X5CVR3-F1
#
_entry.id   AF-A0A7X5CVR3-F1
#
_cell.length_a   1.000
_cell.length_b   1.000
_cell.length_c   1.000
_cell.angle_alpha   90.00
_cell.angle_beta   90.00
_cell.angle_gamma   90.00
#
_symmetry.space_group_name_H-M   'P 1'
#
loop_
_entity.id
_entity.type
_entity.pdbx_description
1 polymer ?
#
loop_
_entity_poly.entity_id
_entity_poly.type
_entity_poly.pdbx_seq_one_letter_code
_entity_poly.pdbx_strand_id
1 'polypeptide(L)'
;MVILNIGLLGFSDKRHIVYTLMRVLSGLGRTVFFTQNKQYLMLSEEHLSDFEINDIHVVIFNCDIEDLEDEYDIDSYEYIIYDVFDELPLKLDVAVLLDSHDFYAFNLEDLDLDDIPVFTACSVEKIELLPQEKLIKIPQASSVEDILQLMFQKRELIPIKRGKFLKEMTTIISSITGLSSSYINQQLKKEVLKA
;
A
#
# COMPACT_ATOMS: atom_id res chain seq x y z
N MET A 1 -4.84 15.55 16.41
CA MET A 1 -4.64 15.10 15.01
C MET A 1 -4.86 13.59 15.03
N VAL A 2 -5.62 13.02 14.09
CA VAL A 2 -5.83 11.56 14.05
C VAL A 2 -4.82 11.00 13.07
N ILE A 3 -3.90 10.19 13.58
CA ILE A 3 -2.95 9.42 12.77
C ILE A 3 -3.69 8.19 12.25
N LEU A 4 -3.66 7.95 10.95
CA LEU A 4 -4.31 6.80 10.32
C LEU A 4 -3.27 5.77 9.86
N ASN A 5 -3.24 4.62 10.54
CA ASN A 5 -2.36 3.49 10.26
C ASN A 5 -3.08 2.48 9.35
N ILE A 6 -2.56 2.30 8.14
CA ILE A 6 -3.14 1.47 7.09
C ILE A 6 -2.21 0.30 6.80
N GLY A 7 -2.65 -0.93 7.11
CA GLY A 7 -1.92 -2.15 6.77
C GLY A 7 -2.40 -2.75 5.46
N LEU A 8 -1.51 -3.04 4.51
CA LEU A 8 -1.82 -3.70 3.26
C LEU A 8 -1.41 -5.17 3.33
N LEU A 9 -2.38 -6.06 3.26
CA LEU A 9 -2.23 -7.49 3.52
C LEU A 9 -2.55 -8.32 2.27
N GLY A 10 -1.95 -9.50 2.18
CA GLY A 10 -2.20 -10.49 1.13
C GLY A 10 -1.06 -10.68 0.13
N PHE A 11 -1.14 -11.80 -0.60
CA PHE A 11 -0.10 -12.36 -1.50
C PHE A 11 -0.19 -11.87 -2.95
N SER A 12 -1.24 -11.14 -3.29
CA SER A 12 -1.44 -10.59 -4.62
C SER A 12 -0.64 -9.31 -4.82
N ASP A 13 -0.44 -8.92 -6.08
CA ASP A 13 0.16 -7.63 -6.43
C ASP A 13 -0.67 -6.45 -5.86
N LYS A 14 -0.16 -5.82 -4.79
CA LYS A 14 -0.81 -4.70 -4.09
C LYS A 14 -0.47 -3.33 -4.68
N ARG A 15 0.40 -3.27 -5.71
CA ARG A 15 0.98 -2.00 -6.19
C ARG A 15 -0.06 -0.99 -6.64
N HIS A 16 -1.17 -1.45 -7.18
CA HIS A 16 -2.28 -0.61 -7.62
C HIS A 16 -3.02 0.09 -6.48
N ILE A 17 -3.18 -0.58 -5.33
CA ILE A 17 -3.78 -0.01 -4.12
C ILE A 17 -2.80 0.95 -3.47
N VAL A 18 -1.54 0.53 -3.27
CA VAL A 18 -0.46 1.39 -2.74
C VAL A 18 -0.41 2.70 -3.53
N TYR A 19 -0.33 2.59 -4.85
CA TYR A 19 -0.25 3.73 -5.75
C TYR A 19 -1.42 4.71 -5.59
N THR A 20 -2.62 4.17 -5.49
CA THR A 20 -3.82 4.99 -5.34
C THR A 20 -3.88 5.65 -3.97
N LEU A 21 -3.51 4.93 -2.91
CA LEU A 21 -3.40 5.48 -1.55
C LEU A 21 -2.41 6.63 -1.53
N MET A 22 -1.19 6.40 -2.02
CA MET A 22 -0.18 7.43 -2.18
C MET A 22 -0.73 8.65 -2.92
N ARG A 23 -1.41 8.44 -4.05
CA ARG A 23 -1.96 9.55 -4.84
C ARG A 23 -2.98 10.40 -4.09
N VAL A 24 -3.84 9.78 -3.27
CA VAL A 24 -4.88 10.50 -2.52
C VAL A 24 -4.30 11.15 -1.28
N LEU A 25 -3.45 10.43 -0.54
CA LEU A 25 -2.91 10.83 0.75
C LEU A 25 -1.85 11.93 0.64
N SER A 26 -1.06 11.98 -0.45
CA SER A 26 -0.11 13.08 -0.68
C SER A 26 -0.78 14.45 -0.73
N GLY A 27 -2.05 14.52 -1.13
CA GLY A 27 -2.82 15.77 -1.16
C GLY A 27 -3.54 16.13 0.13
N LEU A 28 -3.44 15.28 1.16
CA LEU A 28 -4.20 15.36 2.39
C LEU A 28 -3.35 15.68 3.61
N GLY A 29 -2.11 15.19 3.62
CA GLY A 29 -1.28 15.28 4.79
C GLY A 29 0.07 14.61 4.64
N ARG A 30 0.90 14.77 5.68
CA ARG A 30 2.21 14.12 5.74
C ARG A 30 2.03 12.61 5.74
N THR A 31 2.56 11.96 4.71
CA THR A 31 2.36 10.52 4.49
C THR A 31 3.69 9.82 4.42
N VAL A 32 3.81 8.69 5.12
CA VAL A 32 4.93 7.76 4.99
C VAL A 32 4.44 6.41 4.48
N PHE A 33 5.23 5.80 3.60
CA PHE A 33 5.00 4.48 3.05
C PHE A 33 6.16 3.56 3.39
N PHE A 34 5.94 2.68 4.35
CA PHE A 34 6.87 1.62 4.73
C PHE A 34 6.56 0.37 3.91
N THR A 35 7.58 -0.18 3.24
CA THR A 35 7.43 -1.40 2.45
C THR A 35 8.64 -2.31 2.52
N GLN A 36 8.42 -3.62 2.48
CA GLN A 36 9.48 -4.60 2.27
C GLN A 36 9.66 -4.94 0.77
N ASN A 37 8.81 -4.38 -0.11
CA ASN A 37 8.83 -4.66 -1.54
C ASN A 37 9.88 -3.82 -2.27
N LYS A 38 11.04 -4.43 -2.54
CA LYS A 38 12.17 -3.80 -3.24
C LYS A 38 11.86 -3.32 -4.66
N GLN A 39 10.74 -3.73 -5.28
CA GLN A 39 10.35 -3.20 -6.59
C GLN A 39 10.10 -1.67 -6.55
N TYR A 40 9.77 -1.11 -5.39
CA TYR A 40 9.60 0.33 -5.22
C TYR A 40 10.90 1.13 -5.31
N LEU A 41 12.08 0.49 -5.27
CA LEU A 41 13.36 1.16 -5.54
C LEU A 41 13.37 1.83 -6.92
N MET A 42 12.58 1.30 -7.87
CA MET A 42 12.44 1.88 -9.21
C MET A 42 11.83 3.29 -9.21
N LEU A 43 11.15 3.69 -8.14
CA LEU A 43 10.63 5.05 -7.96
C LEU A 43 11.72 6.05 -7.56
N SER A 44 12.78 5.59 -6.88
CA SER A 44 13.90 6.44 -6.51
C SER A 44 14.86 6.60 -7.70
N GLU A 45 15.29 7.83 -7.97
CA GLU A 45 16.25 8.07 -9.06
C GLU A 45 17.57 7.35 -8.84
N GLU A 46 18.03 7.36 -7.59
CA GLU A 46 19.28 6.75 -7.13
C GLU A 46 19.09 5.33 -6.56
N HIS A 47 17.89 4.73 -6.68
CA HIS A 47 17.55 3.45 -6.05
C HIS A 47 17.86 3.42 -4.53
N LEU A 48 17.56 4.53 -3.84
CA LEU A 48 17.67 4.63 -2.39
C LEU A 48 16.49 3.92 -1.75
N SER A 49 16.75 3.33 -0.58
CA SER A 49 15.73 2.73 0.27
C SER A 49 14.92 3.78 1.03
N ASP A 50 15.44 4.99 1.20
CA ASP A 50 14.79 6.10 1.90
C ASP A 50 14.78 7.30 0.94
N PHE A 51 13.58 7.74 0.54
CA PHE A 51 13.42 8.82 -0.44
C PHE A 51 12.03 9.47 -0.38
N GLU A 52 11.88 10.64 -1.02
CA GLU A 52 10.58 11.28 -1.19
C GLU A 52 10.08 11.21 -2.64
N ILE A 53 8.79 10.96 -2.81
CA ILE A 53 8.09 11.05 -4.09
C ILE A 53 6.74 11.75 -3.89
N ASN A 54 6.53 12.87 -4.59
CA ASN A 54 5.27 13.61 -4.57
C ASN A 54 4.74 13.85 -3.14
N ASP A 55 5.59 14.38 -2.24
CA ASP A 55 5.30 14.66 -0.83
C ASP A 55 5.00 13.41 0.04
N ILE A 56 5.45 12.24 -0.41
CA ILE A 56 5.39 10.99 0.34
C ILE A 56 6.80 10.53 0.64
N HIS A 57 7.07 10.32 1.92
CA HIS A 57 8.26 9.66 2.37
C HIS A 57 8.11 8.15 2.16
N VAL A 58 9.03 7.53 1.42
CA VAL A 58 9.01 6.10 1.12
C VAL A 58 10.24 5.47 1.75
N VAL A 59 10.00 4.43 2.55
CA VAL A 59 11.03 3.69 3.24
C VAL A 59 10.90 2.22 2.90
N ILE A 60 11.92 1.70 2.23
CA ILE A 60 12.08 0.31 1.85
C ILE A 60 13.00 -0.35 2.85
N PHE A 61 12.45 -1.20 3.71
CA PHE A 61 13.16 -1.70 4.88
C PHE A 61 13.36 -3.21 4.84
N ASN A 62 14.29 -3.67 5.66
CA ASN A 62 14.66 -5.06 5.85
C ASN A 62 14.87 -5.45 7.32
N CYS A 63 14.44 -4.58 8.24
CA CYS A 63 14.37 -4.82 9.69
C CYS A 63 12.95 -5.19 10.13
N ASP A 64 12.80 -5.45 11.41
CA ASP A 64 11.50 -5.68 12.06
C ASP A 64 10.73 -4.35 12.14
N ILE A 65 9.40 -4.42 12.21
CA ILE A 65 8.59 -3.19 12.20
C ILE A 65 8.85 -2.34 13.45
N GLU A 66 9.06 -2.96 14.61
CA GLU A 66 9.33 -2.25 15.86
C GLU A 66 10.56 -1.34 15.75
N ASP A 67 11.61 -1.79 15.05
CA ASP A 67 12.82 -1.00 14.81
C ASP A 67 12.53 0.25 13.95
N LEU A 68 11.59 0.17 13.00
CA LEU A 68 11.17 1.33 12.20
C LEU A 68 10.44 2.36 13.05
N GLU A 69 9.59 1.91 13.97
CA GLU A 69 8.82 2.80 14.85
C GLU A 69 9.74 3.56 15.83
N ASP A 70 10.90 2.97 16.15
CA ASP A 70 11.94 3.62 16.94
C ASP A 70 12.86 4.54 16.11
N GLU A 71 13.16 4.19 14.85
CA GLU A 71 14.04 4.96 13.97
C GLU A 71 13.38 6.22 13.40
N TYR A 72 12.08 6.16 13.12
CA TYR A 72 11.33 7.25 12.50
C TYR A 72 10.38 7.91 13.50
N ASP A 73 10.26 9.25 13.44
CA ASP A 73 9.25 9.99 14.20
C ASP A 73 7.87 9.79 13.55
N ILE A 74 7.27 8.63 13.80
CA ILE A 74 5.99 8.20 13.20
C ILE A 74 4.86 9.17 13.55
N ASP A 75 4.90 9.77 14.73
CA ASP A 75 3.92 10.76 15.19
C ASP A 75 3.94 12.06 14.38
N SER A 76 4.99 12.29 13.57
CA SER A 76 5.07 13.42 12.65
C SER A 76 4.23 13.26 11.37
N TYR A 77 3.74 12.05 11.09
CA TYR A 77 2.91 11.72 9.93
C TYR A 77 1.43 11.66 10.28
N GLU A 78 0.58 12.09 9.35
CA GLU A 78 -0.88 11.98 9.45
C GLU A 78 -1.39 10.64 8.90
N TYR A 79 -0.67 10.09 7.93
CA TYR A 79 -1.01 8.84 7.27
C TYR A 79 0.22 7.93 7.16
N ILE A 80 0.08 6.69 7.61
CA ILE A 80 1.15 5.70 7.59
C ILE A 80 0.62 4.47 6.85
N ILE A 81 1.30 4.11 5.77
CA ILE A 81 0.97 2.93 4.97
C ILE A 81 2.04 1.88 5.22
N TYR A 82 1.63 0.70 5.65
CA TYR A 82 2.50 -0.47 5.82
C TYR A 82 2.19 -1.50 4.73
N ASP A 83 3.13 -1.74 3.83
CA ASP A 83 3.15 -2.89 2.91
C ASP A 83 4.17 -3.92 3.42
N VAL A 84 3.68 -4.70 4.38
CA VAL A 84 4.46 -5.64 5.17
C VAL A 84 4.11 -7.06 4.76
N PHE A 85 5.13 -7.91 4.67
CA PHE A 85 4.92 -9.30 4.38
C PHE A 85 4.63 -10.06 5.65
N ASP A 86 5.46 -9.98 6.69
CA ASP A 86 5.56 -11.03 7.73
C ASP A 86 5.03 -10.57 9.11
N GLU A 87 5.10 -9.27 9.38
CA GLU A 87 4.76 -8.65 10.66
C GLU A 87 3.65 -7.61 10.50
N LEU A 88 2.74 -7.52 11.46
CA LEU A 88 1.80 -6.39 11.52
C LEU A 88 2.35 -5.39 12.53
N PRO A 89 2.25 -4.09 12.26
CA PRO A 89 2.49 -3.09 13.29
C PRO A 89 1.50 -3.29 14.44
N LEU A 90 1.92 -2.92 15.65
CA LEU A 90 1.13 -3.11 16.87
C LEU A 90 -0.21 -2.36 16.83
N LYS A 91 -0.28 -1.27 16.05
CA LYS A 91 -1.47 -0.44 15.91
C LYS A 91 -1.88 -0.27 14.45
N LEU A 92 -2.99 -0.91 14.09
CA LEU A 92 -3.69 -0.68 12.83
C LEU A 92 -5.07 -0.07 13.08
N ASP A 93 -5.34 1.02 12.38
CA ASP A 93 -6.67 1.63 12.31
C ASP A 93 -7.51 0.92 11.25
N VAL A 94 -6.88 0.58 10.11
CA VAL A 94 -7.50 -0.16 9.00
C VAL A 94 -6.52 -1.18 8.44
N ALA A 95 -7.02 -2.38 8.14
CA ALA A 95 -6.30 -3.41 7.41
C ALA A 95 -7.00 -3.69 6.07
N VAL A 96 -6.25 -3.63 4.98
CA VAL A 96 -6.74 -3.88 3.63
C VAL A 96 -6.22 -5.23 3.17
N LEU A 97 -7.11 -6.20 3.04
CA LEU A 97 -6.76 -7.53 2.56
C LEU A 97 -7.14 -7.67 1.09
N LEU A 98 -6.15 -7.90 0.23
CA LEU A 98 -6.42 -8.31 -1.15
C LEU A 98 -6.76 -9.80 -1.15
N ASP A 99 -8.01 -10.10 -1.48
CA ASP A 99 -8.51 -11.46 -1.58
C ASP A 99 -8.08 -12.06 -2.93
N SER A 100 -7.04 -12.89 -2.90
CA SER A 100 -6.82 -13.90 -3.94
C SER A 100 -7.53 -15.17 -3.53
N HIS A 101 -8.63 -15.47 -4.20
CA HIS A 101 -9.36 -16.73 -4.05
C HIS A 101 -8.46 -17.97 -4.25
N ASP A 102 -7.33 -17.81 -4.94
CA ASP A 102 -6.39 -18.89 -5.23
C ASP A 102 -5.40 -19.19 -4.10
N PHE A 103 -5.09 -18.23 -3.20
CA PHE A 103 -4.02 -18.45 -2.20
C PHE A 103 -4.45 -19.23 -0.97
N TYR A 104 -5.74 -19.20 -0.60
CA TYR A 104 -6.28 -20.04 0.47
C TYR A 104 -6.27 -21.54 0.12
N ALA A 105 -5.94 -21.90 -1.12
CA ALA A 105 -5.95 -23.27 -1.62
C ALA A 105 -4.56 -23.91 -1.78
N PHE A 106 -3.46 -23.16 -1.57
CA PHE A 106 -2.14 -23.76 -1.57
C PHE A 106 -1.80 -24.25 -0.16
N ASN A 107 -1.74 -25.58 0.02
CA ASN A 107 -0.97 -26.13 1.13
C ASN A 107 0.47 -25.69 0.93
N LEU A 108 1.06 -25.05 1.94
CA LEU A 108 2.48 -24.68 1.97
C LEU A 108 3.41 -25.89 1.73
N GLU A 109 2.90 -27.12 1.89
CA GLU A 109 3.60 -28.39 1.63
C GLU A 109 3.71 -28.75 0.14
N ASP A 110 2.90 -28.16 -0.74
CA ASP A 110 2.82 -28.52 -2.18
C ASP A 110 3.65 -27.59 -3.10
N LEU A 111 4.34 -26.59 -2.53
CA LEU A 111 5.18 -25.65 -3.28
C LEU A 111 6.67 -25.97 -3.04
N ASP A 112 7.41 -26.29 -4.10
CA ASP A 112 8.88 -26.38 -4.06
C ASP A 112 9.45 -24.99 -3.70
N LEU A 113 9.87 -24.84 -2.44
CA LEU A 113 10.30 -23.59 -1.80
C LEU A 113 11.64 -23.04 -2.33
N ASP A 114 12.31 -23.75 -3.24
CA ASP A 114 13.67 -23.43 -3.69
C ASP A 114 13.74 -22.33 -4.77
N ASP A 115 12.66 -22.07 -5.52
CA ASP A 115 12.64 -21.09 -6.62
C ASP A 115 11.59 -19.96 -6.48
N ILE A 116 10.73 -20.04 -5.46
CA ILE A 116 9.79 -18.97 -5.12
C ILE A 116 10.35 -18.29 -3.87
N PRO A 117 10.64 -16.98 -3.89
CA PRO A 117 11.04 -16.29 -2.66
C PRO A 117 9.93 -16.53 -1.65
N VAL A 118 10.24 -17.30 -0.61
CA VAL A 118 9.31 -17.60 0.48
C VAL A 118 9.13 -16.29 1.25
N PHE A 119 8.23 -15.45 0.74
CA PHE A 119 7.75 -14.29 1.47
C PHE A 119 6.95 -14.87 2.63
N THR A 120 7.50 -14.81 3.84
CA THR A 120 7.00 -15.55 5.01
C THR A 120 5.87 -14.76 5.62
N ALA A 121 4.78 -14.68 4.86
CA ALA A 121 3.61 -13.86 5.12
C ALA A 121 3.17 -13.77 6.58
N CYS A 122 2.51 -12.67 6.87
CA CYS A 122 1.71 -12.46 8.05
C CYS A 122 0.70 -13.59 8.05
N SER A 123 0.93 -14.53 8.97
CA SER A 123 0.23 -15.81 8.94
C SER A 123 -1.27 -15.54 8.87
N VAL A 124 -2.01 -16.39 8.15
CA VAL A 124 -3.48 -16.32 8.09
C VAL A 124 -4.07 -16.18 9.50
N GLU A 125 -3.44 -16.83 10.48
CA GLU A 125 -3.72 -16.69 11.91
C GLU A 125 -3.66 -15.23 12.40
N LYS A 126 -2.63 -14.45 12.07
CA LYS A 126 -2.53 -13.02 12.43
C LYS A 126 -3.65 -12.19 11.78
N ILE A 127 -4.06 -12.53 10.56
CA ILE A 127 -5.15 -11.84 9.85
C ILE A 127 -6.50 -12.15 10.50
N GLU A 128 -6.73 -13.41 10.89
CA GLU A 128 -7.95 -13.85 11.59
C GLU A 128 -8.11 -13.22 12.98
N LEU A 129 -7.00 -12.87 13.63
CA LEU A 129 -6.98 -12.16 14.91
C LEU A 129 -7.33 -10.67 14.79
N LEU A 130 -7.36 -10.10 13.57
CA LEU A 130 -7.74 -8.70 13.39
C LEU A 130 -9.25 -8.50 13.61
N PRO A 131 -9.66 -7.38 14.25
CA PRO A 131 -11.07 -7.03 14.34
C PRO A 131 -11.70 -6.92 12.94
N GLN A 132 -12.75 -7.69 12.68
CA GLN A 132 -13.34 -7.81 11.35
C GLN A 132 -13.90 -6.47 10.83
N GLU A 133 -14.32 -5.58 11.73
CA GLU A 133 -14.77 -4.23 11.41
C GLU A 133 -13.65 -3.31 10.88
N LYS A 134 -12.38 -3.65 11.16
CA LYS A 134 -11.21 -2.94 10.64
C LYS A 134 -10.66 -3.55 9.36
N LEU A 135 -11.16 -4.73 8.98
CA LEU A 135 -10.69 -5.48 7.82
C LEU A 135 -11.53 -5.16 6.58
N ILE A 136 -10.90 -4.51 5.60
CA ILE A 136 -11.49 -4.23 4.30
C ILE A 136 -10.98 -5.27 3.30
N LYS A 137 -11.85 -6.18 2.89
CA LYS A 137 -11.55 -7.15 1.83
C LYS A 137 -11.78 -6.52 0.47
N ILE A 138 -10.77 -6.55 -0.38
CA ILE A 138 -10.82 -6.01 -1.73
C ILE A 138 -10.60 -7.16 -2.72
N PRO A 139 -11.49 -7.36 -3.70
CA PRO A 139 -11.25 -8.32 -4.76
C PRO A 139 -10.06 -7.84 -5.60
N GLN A 140 -9.22 -8.76 -6.07
CA GLN A 140 -8.10 -8.41 -6.95
C GLN A 140 -8.59 -7.51 -8.11
N ALA A 141 -8.04 -6.30 -8.20
CA ALA A 141 -8.45 -5.35 -9.22
C ALA A 141 -7.96 -5.80 -10.61
N SER A 142 -8.65 -5.33 -11.65
CA SER A 142 -8.28 -5.59 -13.05
C SER A 142 -6.86 -5.10 -13.36
N SER A 143 -6.15 -5.72 -14.32
CA SER A 143 -4.76 -5.39 -14.63
C SER A 143 -4.55 -3.89 -14.91
N VAL A 144 -3.75 -3.25 -14.06
CA VAL A 144 -3.28 -1.86 -14.21
C VAL A 144 -1.78 -1.79 -14.48
N GLU A 145 -1.22 -2.87 -15.03
CA GLU A 145 0.19 -3.00 -15.38
C GLU A 145 0.68 -1.80 -16.18
N ASP A 146 -0.07 -1.32 -17.17
CA ASP A 146 0.32 -0.14 -17.97
C ASP A 146 0.47 1.14 -17.13
N ILE A 147 -0.38 1.33 -16.11
CA ILE A 147 -0.34 2.51 -15.24
C ILE A 147 0.86 2.39 -14.28
N LEU A 148 1.08 1.20 -13.74
CA LEU A 148 2.22 0.92 -12.87
C LEU A 148 3.56 1.07 -13.62
N GLN A 149 3.64 0.54 -14.84
CA GLN A 149 4.80 0.71 -15.72
C GLN A 149 5.06 2.19 -16.01
N LEU A 150 4.01 2.94 -16.34
CA LEU A 150 4.15 4.37 -16.63
C LEU A 150 4.58 5.17 -15.39
N MET A 151 4.09 4.81 -14.20
CA MET A 151 4.56 5.36 -12.93
C MET A 151 6.05 5.09 -12.73
N PHE A 152 6.50 3.83 -12.86
CA PHE A 152 7.92 3.49 -12.68
C PHE A 152 8.81 4.16 -13.73
N GLN A 153 8.35 4.29 -14.97
CA GLN A 153 9.09 5.01 -16.02
C GLN A 153 9.21 6.51 -15.74
N LYS A 154 8.14 7.13 -15.23
CA LYS A 154 8.11 8.57 -14.96
C LYS A 154 8.62 8.95 -13.58
N ARG A 155 8.69 7.99 -12.65
CA ARG A 155 9.01 8.19 -11.22
C ARG A 155 8.11 9.24 -10.57
N GLU A 156 6.82 9.21 -10.94
CA GLU A 156 5.84 10.21 -10.51
C GLU A 156 4.48 9.55 -10.28
N LEU A 157 3.71 10.11 -9.34
CA LEU A 157 2.29 9.77 -9.16
C LEU A 157 1.42 10.41 -10.26
N ILE A 158 1.26 9.71 -11.38
CA ILE A 158 0.45 10.10 -12.54
C ILE A 158 -1.09 10.07 -12.30
N PRO A 159 -1.86 10.93 -12.98
CA PRO A 159 -3.33 10.90 -12.88
C PRO A 159 -3.93 9.57 -13.37
N ILE A 160 -4.92 9.07 -12.65
CA ILE A 160 -5.68 7.87 -13.04
C ILE A 160 -6.87 8.27 -13.91
N LYS A 161 -6.88 7.84 -15.18
CA LYS A 161 -7.93 8.20 -16.16
C LYS A 161 -8.90 7.07 -16.52
N ARG A 162 -8.68 5.83 -16.06
CA ARG A 162 -9.52 4.66 -16.39
C ARG A 162 -10.80 4.64 -15.56
N GLY A 163 -11.96 4.83 -16.18
CA GLY A 163 -13.25 5.00 -15.47
C GLY A 163 -13.66 3.85 -14.53
N LYS A 164 -13.48 2.58 -14.95
CA LYS A 164 -13.79 1.40 -14.10
C LYS A 164 -12.87 1.33 -12.88
N PHE A 165 -11.56 1.40 -13.12
CA PHE A 165 -10.54 1.40 -12.07
C PHE A 165 -10.70 2.58 -11.11
N LEU A 166 -10.98 3.78 -11.63
CA LEU A 166 -11.25 4.97 -10.82
C LEU A 166 -12.43 4.77 -9.87
N LYS A 167 -13.52 4.13 -10.34
CA LYS A 167 -14.69 3.84 -9.52
C LYS A 167 -14.38 2.82 -8.42
N GLU A 168 -13.68 1.75 -8.76
CA GLU A 168 -13.24 0.71 -7.81
C GLU A 168 -12.36 1.33 -6.74
N MET A 169 -11.30 2.04 -7.16
CA MET A 169 -10.38 2.72 -6.26
C MET A 169 -11.06 3.80 -5.42
N THR A 170 -11.99 4.57 -5.96
CA THR A 170 -12.74 5.56 -5.18
C THR A 170 -13.52 4.88 -4.04
N THR A 171 -14.13 3.74 -4.32
CA THR A 171 -14.91 2.99 -3.31
C THR A 171 -14.00 2.43 -2.22
N ILE A 172 -12.86 1.86 -2.63
CA ILE A 172 -11.83 1.35 -1.72
C ILE A 172 -11.30 2.44 -0.81
N ILE A 173 -10.84 3.55 -1.38
CA ILE A 173 -10.23 4.65 -0.61
C ILE A 173 -11.26 5.32 0.28
N SER A 174 -12.51 5.47 -0.16
CA SER A 174 -13.59 6.00 0.66
C SER A 174 -13.84 5.12 1.88
N SER A 175 -13.76 3.79 1.71
CA SER A 175 -13.90 2.83 2.81
C SER A 175 -12.73 2.91 3.80
N ILE A 176 -11.50 3.12 3.30
CA ILE A 176 -10.28 3.21 4.14
C ILE A 176 -10.24 4.54 4.91
N THR A 177 -10.55 5.65 4.24
CA THR A 177 -10.28 7.00 4.76
C THR A 177 -11.53 7.72 5.29
N GLY A 178 -12.73 7.19 5.00
CA GLY A 178 -14.00 7.87 5.27
C GLY A 178 -14.26 9.09 4.38
N LEU A 179 -13.38 9.38 3.41
CA LEU A 179 -13.51 10.54 2.53
C LEU A 179 -14.63 10.35 1.50
N SER A 180 -15.21 11.47 1.06
CA SER A 180 -16.27 11.44 0.05
C SER A 180 -15.73 11.04 -1.32
N SER A 181 -16.52 10.27 -2.07
CA SER A 181 -16.18 9.84 -3.43
C SER A 181 -15.87 11.01 -4.37
N SER A 182 -16.53 12.17 -4.19
CA SER A 182 -16.26 13.36 -5.00
C SER A 182 -14.86 13.92 -4.75
N TYR A 183 -14.44 13.97 -3.48
CA TYR A 183 -13.12 14.46 -3.09
C TYR A 183 -12.02 13.52 -3.60
N ILE A 184 -12.18 12.21 -3.40
CA ILE A 184 -11.22 11.21 -3.88
C ILE A 184 -11.08 11.29 -5.41
N ASN A 185 -12.19 11.37 -6.13
CA ASN A 185 -12.17 11.54 -7.59
C ASN A 185 -11.44 12.80 -8.03
N GLN A 186 -11.52 13.88 -7.26
CA GLN A 186 -10.77 15.10 -7.53
C GLN A 186 -9.27 14.86 -7.36
N GLN A 187 -8.83 14.21 -6.28
CA GLN A 187 -7.42 13.92 -6.04
C GLN A 187 -6.83 12.96 -7.09
N LEU A 188 -7.55 11.91 -7.45
CA LEU A 188 -7.10 10.93 -8.45
C LEU A 188 -6.96 11.52 -9.86
N LYS A 189 -7.73 12.57 -10.17
CA LYS A 189 -7.69 13.28 -11.46
C LYS A 189 -6.76 14.48 -11.46
N LYS A 190 -6.39 15.00 -10.29
CA LYS A 190 -5.51 16.16 -10.17
C LYS A 190 -4.17 15.82 -10.82
N GLU A 191 -3.55 16.78 -11.48
CA GLU A 191 -2.14 16.66 -11.86
C GLU A 191 -1.30 17.00 -10.64
N VAL A 192 -0.25 16.22 -10.35
CA VAL A 192 0.71 16.65 -9.34
C VAL A 192 1.53 17.78 -9.99
N LEU A 193 1.08 19.02 -9.79
CA LEU A 193 1.83 20.20 -10.16
C LEU A 193 3.05 20.27 -9.25
N LYS A 194 4.23 20.07 -9.82
CA LYS A 194 5.51 20.29 -9.13
C LYS A 194 5.60 21.76 -8.72
N ALA A 195 5.88 22.00 -7.44
CA ALA A 195 6.48 23.26 -6.98
C ALA A 195 8.00 23.16 -7.15
#